data_AF-A0A2D8M8W2-F1
#
_entry.id   AF-A0A2D8M8W2-F1
#
_cell.length_a   1.000
_cell.length_b   1.000
_cell.length_c   1.000
_cell.angle_alpha   90.00
_cell.angle_beta   90.00
_cell.angle_gamma   90.00
#
_symmetry.space_group_name_H-M   'P 1'
#
loop_
_entity.id
_entity.type
_entity.pdbx_description
1 polymer ?
#
loop_
_entity_poly.entity_id
_entity_poly.type
_entity_poly.pdbx_seq_one_letter_code
_entity_poly.pdbx_strand_id
1 'polypeptide(L)'
;MATTPVITHAYDVRISYYCDRDLFATVTMCVETSADDDVWAAVREAAENCTYFNERIPALSYEIAFMPPDPTEPPPAADWGAVKPVCSRCGSDTFVRDACVRWDIETQKWDLSGSYECTICDLCGSQSDELAKWVPAGDITPLEAFSTELAAKLNVEGLSERPEFQRFCFDHCLHQTVDEAAVSWWVSGETSP
;
A
#
# COMPACT_ATOMS: atom_id res chain seq x y z
N MET A 1 18.26 0.39 -32.40
CA MET A 1 18.17 1.68 -31.69
C MET A 1 17.41 1.40 -30.42
N ALA A 2 18.07 1.48 -29.26
CA ALA A 2 17.41 1.31 -27.97
C ALA A 2 16.69 2.62 -27.64
N THR A 3 15.37 2.56 -27.47
CA THR A 3 14.59 3.69 -26.97
C THR A 3 14.99 3.88 -25.51
N THR A 4 15.65 4.98 -25.19
CA THR A 4 15.95 5.33 -23.80
C THR A 4 14.63 5.38 -23.03
N PRO A 5 14.49 4.65 -21.91
CA PRO A 5 13.27 4.74 -21.10
C PRO A 5 13.12 6.19 -20.62
N VAL A 6 12.03 6.84 -21.03
CA VAL A 6 11.64 8.14 -20.51
C VAL A 6 11.14 7.90 -19.10
N ILE A 7 11.85 8.45 -18.10
CA ILE A 7 11.41 8.38 -16.71
C ILE A 7 10.28 9.40 -16.56
N THR A 8 9.09 8.91 -16.26
CA THR A 8 7.90 9.71 -15.97
C THR A 8 7.66 9.72 -14.47
N HIS A 9 7.40 10.89 -13.90
CA HIS A 9 6.99 11.07 -12.51
C HIS A 9 5.50 11.40 -12.46
N ALA A 10 4.77 10.71 -11.58
CA ALA A 10 3.37 10.98 -11.30
C ALA A 10 3.26 11.81 -10.01
N TYR A 11 2.42 12.85 -10.06
CA TYR A 11 2.17 13.74 -8.92
C TYR A 11 0.66 13.82 -8.66
N ASP A 12 0.25 13.44 -7.46
CA ASP A 12 -1.11 13.71 -7.00
C ASP A 12 -1.22 15.16 -6.52
N VAL A 13 -2.14 15.89 -7.14
CA VAL A 13 -2.37 17.30 -6.85
C VAL A 13 -3.82 17.54 -6.52
N ARG A 14 -4.05 18.32 -5.48
CA ARG A 14 -5.36 18.86 -5.13
C ARG A 14 -5.46 20.28 -5.63
N ILE A 15 -6.49 20.55 -6.43
CA ILE A 15 -6.78 21.89 -6.95
C ILE A 15 -8.10 22.37 -6.36
N SER A 16 -8.05 23.53 -5.72
CA SER A 16 -9.18 24.21 -5.09
C SER A 16 -9.55 25.43 -5.92
N TYR A 17 -10.79 25.54 -6.39
CA TYR A 17 -11.28 26.65 -7.20
C TYR A 17 -12.18 27.58 -6.40
N TYR A 18 -12.00 28.88 -6.60
CA TYR A 18 -12.65 29.94 -5.84
C TYR A 18 -13.35 30.94 -6.76
N CYS A 19 -14.47 31.48 -6.30
CA CYS A 19 -15.19 32.62 -6.88
C CYS A 19 -15.25 33.70 -5.81
N ASP A 20 -14.69 34.89 -6.06
CA ASP A 20 -14.63 35.97 -5.04
C ASP A 20 -14.06 35.53 -3.68
N ARG A 21 -13.09 34.59 -3.70
CA ARG A 21 -12.45 33.92 -2.54
C ARG A 21 -13.28 32.84 -1.84
N ASP A 22 -14.51 32.57 -2.28
CA ASP A 22 -15.30 31.45 -1.78
C ASP A 22 -14.98 30.17 -2.55
N LEU A 23 -14.59 29.12 -1.82
CA LEU A 23 -14.32 27.79 -2.38
C LEU A 23 -15.61 27.20 -2.94
N PHE A 24 -15.65 26.86 -4.24
CA PHE A 24 -16.83 26.25 -4.85
C PHE A 24 -16.57 24.84 -5.40
N ALA A 25 -15.32 24.47 -5.65
CA ALA A 25 -14.97 23.12 -6.11
C ALA A 25 -13.56 22.73 -5.65
N THR A 26 -13.37 21.44 -5.42
CA THR A 26 -12.07 20.82 -5.19
C THR A 26 -12.00 19.55 -6.03
N VAL A 27 -10.85 19.34 -6.68
CA VAL A 27 -10.57 18.13 -7.45
C VAL A 27 -9.18 17.61 -7.09
N THR A 28 -9.05 16.29 -7.03
CA THR A 28 -7.76 15.62 -6.97
C THR A 28 -7.51 14.99 -8.33
N MET A 29 -6.31 15.15 -8.87
CA MET A 29 -5.92 14.54 -10.15
C MET A 29 -4.44 14.13 -10.11
N CYS A 30 -4.13 13.09 -10.87
CA CYS A 30 -2.76 12.64 -11.10
C CYS A 30 -2.20 13.35 -12.33
N VAL A 31 -1.04 14.00 -12.19
CA VAL A 31 -0.33 14.69 -13.27
C VAL A 31 0.99 13.97 -13.53
N GLU A 32 1.15 13.44 -14.74
CA GLU A 32 2.37 12.77 -15.18
C GLU A 32 3.27 13.74 -15.94
N THR A 33 4.55 13.79 -15.58
CA THR A 33 5.55 14.64 -16.27
C THR A 33 6.83 13.86 -16.52
N SER A 34 7.58 14.19 -17.57
CA SER A 34 8.93 13.63 -17.67
C SER A 34 9.86 14.25 -16.63
N ALA A 35 10.96 13.59 -16.29
CA ALA A 35 11.88 14.03 -15.24
C ALA A 35 12.49 15.44 -15.46
N ASP A 36 12.54 15.92 -16.71
CA ASP A 36 13.11 17.23 -17.06
C ASP A 36 12.04 18.32 -17.28
N ASP A 37 10.74 17.96 -17.20
CA ASP A 37 9.64 18.91 -17.44
C ASP A 37 9.32 19.77 -16.20
N ASP A 38 8.83 20.99 -16.45
CA ASP A 38 8.31 21.85 -15.37
C ASP A 38 6.96 21.31 -14.88
N VAL A 39 7.02 20.58 -13.75
CA VAL A 39 5.84 20.02 -13.09
C VAL A 39 4.77 21.07 -12.79
N TRP A 40 5.16 22.30 -12.44
CA TRP A 40 4.19 23.35 -12.16
C TRP A 40 3.49 23.85 -13.42
N ALA A 41 4.16 23.81 -14.58
CA ALA A 41 3.52 24.11 -15.85
C ALA A 41 2.48 23.06 -16.21
N ALA A 42 2.84 21.77 -16.10
CA ALA A 42 1.93 20.66 -16.35
C ALA A 42 0.70 20.69 -15.42
N VAL A 43 0.90 20.95 -14.14
CA VAL A 43 -0.20 21.03 -13.16
C VAL A 43 -1.10 22.25 -13.42
N ARG A 44 -0.55 23.40 -13.80
CA ARG A 44 -1.36 24.57 -14.19
C ARG A 44 -2.19 24.28 -15.43
N GLU A 45 -1.59 23.65 -16.45
CA GLU A 45 -2.32 23.24 -17.65
C GLU A 45 -3.45 22.27 -17.31
N ALA A 46 -3.21 21.30 -16.42
CA ALA A 46 -4.24 20.38 -15.95
C ALA A 46 -5.36 21.09 -15.16
N ALA A 47 -5.01 22.09 -14.35
CA ALA A 47 -5.99 22.94 -13.66
C ALA A 47 -6.85 23.74 -14.64
N GLU A 48 -6.22 24.38 -15.63
CA GLU A 48 -6.90 25.25 -16.59
C GLU A 48 -7.74 24.48 -17.61
N ASN A 49 -7.42 23.21 -17.86
CA ASN A 49 -8.23 22.29 -18.66
C ASN A 49 -9.33 21.57 -17.88
N CYS A 50 -9.43 21.79 -16.56
CA CYS A 50 -10.45 21.17 -15.73
C CYS A 50 -11.84 21.78 -15.97
N THR A 51 -12.90 20.99 -15.86
CA THR A 51 -14.30 21.44 -16.00
C THR A 51 -14.66 22.60 -15.05
N TYR A 52 -13.97 22.73 -13.93
CA TYR A 52 -14.20 23.82 -12.95
C TYR A 52 -13.45 25.12 -13.30
N PHE A 53 -12.49 25.08 -14.21
CA PHE A 53 -11.85 26.27 -14.74
C PHE A 53 -12.71 26.87 -15.86
N ASN A 54 -13.41 27.95 -15.54
CA ASN A 54 -14.28 28.63 -16.48
C ASN A 54 -14.16 30.14 -16.31
N GLU A 55 -13.59 30.82 -17.29
CA GLU A 55 -13.34 32.28 -17.28
C GLU A 55 -14.61 33.13 -17.08
N ARG A 56 -15.80 32.55 -17.22
CA ARG A 56 -17.07 33.23 -16.93
C ARG A 56 -17.35 33.37 -15.43
N ILE A 57 -16.63 32.65 -14.58
CA ILE A 57 -16.77 32.72 -13.13
C ILE A 57 -16.13 34.03 -12.64
N PRO A 58 -16.87 34.91 -11.94
CA PRO A 58 -16.34 36.16 -11.43
C PRO A 58 -15.14 35.95 -10.50
N ALA A 59 -14.08 36.74 -10.71
CA ALA A 59 -12.86 36.69 -9.90
C ALA A 59 -12.34 35.26 -9.67
N LEU A 60 -12.42 34.40 -10.69
CA LEU A 60 -11.93 33.03 -10.63
C LEU A 60 -10.46 33.01 -10.20
N SER A 61 -10.18 32.20 -9.18
CA SER A 61 -8.81 31.85 -8.78
C SER A 61 -8.74 30.38 -8.40
N TYR A 62 -7.55 29.80 -8.41
CA TYR A 62 -7.33 28.45 -7.93
C TYR A 62 -6.04 28.35 -7.11
N GLU A 63 -6.01 27.38 -6.20
CA GLU A 63 -4.84 27.01 -5.40
C GLU A 63 -4.46 25.56 -5.72
N ILE A 64 -3.17 25.32 -5.89
CA ILE A 64 -2.61 23.98 -6.14
C ILE A 64 -1.87 23.55 -4.87
N ALA A 65 -2.20 22.36 -4.37
CA ALA A 65 -1.44 21.68 -3.33
C ALA A 65 -0.97 20.31 -3.83
N PHE A 66 0.34 20.09 -3.81
CA PHE A 66 0.89 18.74 -4.00
C PHE A 66 0.54 17.90 -2.79
N MET A 67 -0.13 16.79 -3.03
CA MET A 67 -0.37 15.80 -2.00
C MET A 67 0.95 15.07 -1.73
N PRO A 68 1.25 14.73 -0.47
CA PRO A 68 2.32 13.77 -0.22
C PRO A 68 2.01 12.49 -1.01
N PRO A 69 3.03 11.79 -1.51
CA PRO A 69 2.82 10.49 -2.14
C PRO A 69 2.02 9.61 -1.18
N ASP A 70 1.04 8.88 -1.72
CA ASP A 70 0.25 7.97 -0.90
C ASP A 70 1.22 7.02 -0.17
N PRO A 71 1.26 7.01 1.18
CA PRO A 71 2.16 6.14 1.92
C PRO A 71 1.91 4.65 1.62
N THR A 72 0.75 4.35 1.06
CA THR A 72 0.32 3.01 0.65
C THR A 72 0.70 2.65 -0.79
N GLU A 73 1.33 3.57 -1.53
CA GLU A 73 1.98 3.28 -2.80
C GLU A 73 3.49 3.13 -2.62
N PRO A 74 4.14 2.22 -3.37
CA PRO A 74 5.59 2.12 -3.35
C PRO A 74 6.20 3.43 -3.86
N PRO A 75 7.32 3.90 -3.29
CA PRO A 75 8.00 5.07 -3.83
C PRO A 75 8.35 4.81 -5.31
N PRO A 76 8.21 5.82 -6.19
CA PRO A 76 8.49 5.67 -7.61
C PRO A 76 9.89 5.10 -7.80
N ALA A 77 9.96 3.91 -8.40
CA ALA A 77 11.11 3.02 -8.57
C ALA A 77 12.43 3.57 -8.02
N ALA A 78 12.64 3.46 -6.72
CA ALA A 78 14.00 3.42 -6.19
C ALA A 78 14.72 2.24 -6.87
N ASP A 79 16.04 2.30 -7.05
CA ASP A 79 16.89 1.26 -7.68
C ASP A 79 16.84 -0.13 -6.98
N TRP A 80 15.88 -0.36 -6.08
CA TRP A 80 15.66 -1.57 -5.29
C TRP A 80 14.97 -2.69 -6.08
N GLY A 81 14.42 -2.41 -7.27
CA GLY A 81 13.65 -3.39 -8.04
C GLY A 81 12.27 -3.64 -7.40
N ALA A 82 11.87 -4.91 -7.25
CA ALA A 82 10.59 -5.25 -6.62
C ALA A 82 10.61 -4.93 -5.12
N VAL A 83 9.52 -4.36 -4.60
CA VAL A 83 9.36 -3.95 -3.20
C VAL A 83 8.09 -4.55 -2.59
N LYS A 84 8.05 -4.63 -1.26
CA LYS A 84 6.87 -5.01 -0.48
C LYS A 84 6.67 -4.08 0.73
N PRO A 85 5.42 -3.86 1.20
CA PRO A 85 5.17 -3.14 2.43
C PRO A 85 5.45 -4.04 3.64
N VAL A 86 6.05 -3.50 4.69
CA VAL A 86 6.16 -4.13 6.02
C VAL A 86 5.66 -3.20 7.12
N CYS A 87 5.09 -3.77 8.16
CA CYS A 87 4.52 -3.05 9.29
C CYS A 87 5.63 -2.35 10.08
N SER A 88 5.53 -1.03 10.22
CA SER A 88 6.48 -0.22 10.99
C SER A 88 6.53 -0.57 12.48
N ARG A 89 5.56 -1.35 12.99
CA ARG A 89 5.48 -1.81 14.38
C ARG A 89 6.10 -3.18 14.61
N CYS A 90 5.82 -4.16 13.75
CA CYS A 90 6.21 -5.56 13.97
C CYS A 90 7.01 -6.20 12.82
N GLY A 91 7.15 -5.51 11.68
CA GLY A 91 7.90 -6.01 10.51
C GLY A 91 7.15 -7.03 9.65
N SER A 92 5.90 -7.40 9.95
CA SER A 92 5.09 -8.28 9.08
C SER A 92 4.75 -7.59 7.77
N ASP A 93 4.68 -8.34 6.67
CA ASP A 93 4.14 -7.91 5.37
C ASP A 93 2.66 -8.28 5.17
N THR A 94 2.02 -8.85 6.20
CA THR A 94 0.61 -9.21 6.17
C THR A 94 -0.27 -8.01 6.54
N PHE A 95 -0.84 -7.36 5.51
CA PHE A 95 -1.71 -6.20 5.66
C PHE A 95 -3.12 -6.44 5.13
N VAL A 96 -4.08 -5.77 5.75
CA VAL A 96 -5.47 -5.65 5.30
C VAL A 96 -5.83 -4.18 5.18
N ARG A 97 -6.67 -3.88 4.18
CA ARG A 97 -7.28 -2.57 3.97
C ARG A 97 -8.77 -2.73 3.76
N ASP A 98 -9.52 -1.76 4.26
CA ASP A 98 -10.93 -1.65 3.95
C ASP A 98 -11.12 -1.18 2.50
N ALA A 99 -12.18 -1.65 1.87
CA ALA A 99 -12.49 -1.33 0.47
C ALA A 99 -14.00 -1.13 0.25
N CYS A 100 -14.32 -0.22 -0.67
CA CYS A 100 -15.64 -0.07 -1.24
C CYS A 100 -15.78 -0.92 -2.49
N VAL A 101 -16.73 -1.85 -2.49
CA VAL A 101 -17.19 -2.53 -3.70
C VAL A 101 -18.53 -1.96 -4.16
N ARG A 102 -18.74 -1.86 -5.47
CA ARG A 102 -20.01 -1.47 -6.09
C ARG A 102 -20.54 -2.61 -6.94
N TRP A 103 -21.85 -2.78 -6.93
CA TRP A 103 -22.51 -3.74 -7.81
C TRP A 103 -22.59 -3.18 -9.23
N ASP A 104 -21.95 -3.85 -10.17
CA ASP A 104 -22.03 -3.55 -11.60
C ASP A 104 -23.23 -4.31 -12.20
N ILE A 105 -24.15 -3.57 -12.80
CA ILE A 105 -25.37 -4.11 -13.39
C ILE A 105 -25.11 -4.80 -14.73
N GLU A 106 -24.11 -4.38 -15.50
CA GLU A 106 -23.79 -4.97 -16.80
C GLU A 106 -23.05 -6.29 -16.63
N THR A 107 -22.06 -6.32 -15.75
CA THR A 107 -21.22 -7.50 -15.50
C THR A 107 -21.83 -8.45 -14.46
N GLN A 108 -22.83 -7.98 -13.69
CA GLN A 108 -23.49 -8.70 -12.59
C GLN A 108 -22.49 -9.21 -11.55
N LYS A 109 -21.55 -8.33 -11.17
CA LYS A 109 -20.48 -8.62 -10.22
C LYS A 109 -20.24 -7.45 -9.27
N TRP A 110 -19.59 -7.75 -8.15
CA TRP A 110 -19.05 -6.73 -7.26
C TRP A 110 -17.68 -6.30 -7.79
N ASP A 111 -17.55 -5.01 -8.11
CA ASP A 111 -16.31 -4.41 -8.56
C ASP A 111 -15.72 -3.51 -7.48
N LEU A 112 -14.40 -3.63 -7.27
CA LEU A 112 -13.66 -2.76 -6.38
C LEU A 112 -13.69 -1.33 -6.93
N SER A 113 -14.26 -0.42 -6.14
CA SER A 113 -14.49 0.97 -6.53
C SER A 113 -13.62 1.98 -5.78
N GLY A 114 -12.87 1.50 -4.79
CA GLY A 114 -11.91 2.27 -4.00
C GLY A 114 -11.46 1.49 -2.77
N SER A 115 -10.25 1.77 -2.29
CA SER A 115 -9.73 1.33 -0.99
C SER A 115 -9.67 2.52 -0.04
N TYR A 116 -9.89 2.28 1.25
CA TYR A 116 -9.70 3.28 2.29
C TYR A 116 -8.25 3.30 2.80
N GLU A 117 -7.86 4.42 3.41
CA GLU A 117 -6.47 4.69 3.83
C GLU A 117 -6.06 3.94 5.11
N CYS A 118 -7.03 3.49 5.93
CA CYS A 118 -6.71 2.74 7.14
C CYS A 118 -6.08 1.39 6.79
N THR A 119 -4.78 1.29 7.06
CA THR A 119 -4.00 0.07 6.86
C THR A 119 -3.87 -0.66 8.19
N ILE A 120 -4.25 -1.94 8.19
CA ILE A 120 -4.27 -2.81 9.36
C ILE A 120 -3.21 -3.90 9.17
N CYS A 121 -2.33 -4.08 10.15
CA CYS A 121 -1.43 -5.23 10.19
C CYS A 121 -2.17 -6.42 10.81
N ASP A 122 -2.38 -7.51 10.06
CA ASP A 122 -3.08 -8.70 10.57
C ASP A 122 -2.31 -9.35 11.73
N LEU A 123 -0.99 -9.21 11.75
CA LEU A 123 -0.16 -9.89 12.74
C LEU A 123 -0.20 -9.21 14.11
N CYS A 124 0.00 -7.90 14.17
CA CYS A 124 0.04 -7.15 15.43
C CYS A 124 -1.23 -6.34 15.72
N GLY A 125 -2.21 -6.35 14.81
CA GLY A 125 -3.47 -5.61 14.92
C GLY A 125 -3.34 -4.08 14.91
N SER A 126 -2.14 -3.54 14.67
CA SER A 126 -1.93 -2.10 14.59
C SER A 126 -2.63 -1.51 13.37
N GLN A 127 -3.13 -0.29 13.51
CA GLN A 127 -3.89 0.43 12.48
C GLN A 127 -3.32 1.84 12.34
N SER A 128 -3.02 2.27 11.12
CA SER A 128 -2.53 3.62 10.80
C SER A 128 -2.48 3.81 9.29
N ASP A 129 -2.68 5.03 8.80
CA ASP A 129 -2.47 5.36 7.38
C ASP A 129 -0.97 5.30 7.02
N GLU A 130 -0.09 5.56 8.00
CA GLU A 130 1.38 5.50 7.87
C GLU A 130 1.99 4.16 8.35
N LEU A 131 1.20 3.07 8.39
CA LEU A 131 1.69 1.80 8.94
C LEU A 131 2.71 1.10 8.04
N ALA A 132 2.59 1.31 6.72
CA ALA A 132 3.43 0.67 5.71
C ALA A 132 4.81 1.34 5.61
N LYS A 133 5.86 0.53 5.69
CA LYS A 133 7.22 0.89 5.30
C LYS A 133 7.62 0.02 4.13
N TRP A 134 8.16 0.61 3.06
CA TRP A 134 8.61 -0.14 1.90
C TRP A 134 10.01 -0.70 2.07
N VAL A 135 10.19 -1.97 1.73
CA VAL A 135 11.48 -2.69 1.73
C VAL A 135 11.62 -3.50 0.44
N PRO A 136 12.85 -3.88 0.03
CA PRO A 136 13.04 -4.83 -1.06
C PRO A 136 12.21 -6.11 -0.86
N ALA A 137 11.63 -6.65 -1.94
CA ALA A 137 10.73 -7.81 -1.86
C ALA A 137 11.40 -9.07 -1.30
N GLY A 138 12.72 -9.18 -1.45
CA GLY A 138 13.52 -10.30 -0.94
C GLY A 138 13.91 -10.20 0.54
N ASP A 139 13.57 -9.11 1.23
CA ASP A 139 13.85 -8.96 2.65
C ASP A 139 13.00 -9.95 3.47
N ILE A 140 13.67 -10.67 4.38
CA ILE A 140 13.05 -11.67 5.25
C ILE A 140 12.31 -10.96 6.38
N THR A 141 11.01 -11.22 6.52
CA THR A 141 10.18 -10.73 7.62
C THR A 141 10.40 -11.53 8.90
N PRO A 142 10.05 -10.97 10.07
CA PRO A 142 10.09 -11.71 11.33
C PRO A 142 9.26 -12.99 11.32
N LEU A 143 8.10 -12.99 10.66
CA LEU A 143 7.25 -14.19 10.54
C LEU A 143 7.90 -15.27 9.67
N GLU A 144 8.50 -14.90 8.53
CA GLU A 144 9.22 -15.84 7.65
C GLU A 144 10.45 -16.44 8.38
N ALA A 145 11.21 -15.61 9.08
CA ALA A 145 12.35 -16.06 9.88
C ALA A 145 11.91 -17.04 10.98
N PHE A 146 10.87 -16.67 11.75
CA PHE A 146 10.32 -17.50 12.81
C PHE A 146 9.80 -18.85 12.29
N SER A 147 9.03 -18.84 11.20
CA SER A 147 8.48 -20.05 10.59
C SER A 147 9.58 -20.97 10.07
N THR A 148 10.60 -20.42 9.41
CA THR A 148 11.74 -21.17 8.89
C THR A 148 12.55 -21.81 10.02
N GLU A 149 12.85 -21.06 11.07
CA GLU A 149 13.61 -21.55 12.21
C GLU A 149 12.84 -22.62 12.99
N LEU A 150 11.54 -22.43 13.19
CA LEU A 150 10.67 -23.41 13.84
C LEU A 150 10.55 -24.70 13.02
N ALA A 151 10.36 -24.61 11.70
CA ALA A 151 10.30 -25.78 10.84
C ALA A 151 11.62 -26.57 10.86
N ALA A 152 12.76 -25.87 10.79
CA ALA A 152 14.08 -26.47 10.89
C ALA A 152 14.28 -27.17 12.25
N LYS A 153 13.80 -26.56 13.34
CA LYS A 153 13.89 -27.12 14.69
C LYS A 153 13.02 -28.37 14.88
N LEU A 154 11.81 -28.35 14.34
CA LEU A 154 10.89 -29.50 14.40
C LEU A 154 11.33 -30.64 13.49
N ASN A 155 12.06 -30.33 12.41
CA ASN A 155 12.65 -31.28 11.47
C ASN A 155 11.62 -32.29 10.93
N VAL A 156 10.44 -31.79 10.58
CA VAL A 156 9.35 -32.57 9.97
C VAL A 156 9.26 -32.20 8.49
N GLU A 157 9.32 -33.20 7.61
CA GLU A 157 9.26 -33.00 6.17
C GLU A 157 7.93 -32.38 5.73
N GLY A 158 8.01 -31.37 4.85
CA GLY A 158 6.85 -30.65 4.31
C GLY A 158 6.09 -29.79 5.33
N LEU A 159 6.58 -29.63 6.57
CA LEU A 159 5.86 -28.94 7.63
C LEU A 159 5.57 -27.47 7.30
N SER A 160 6.52 -26.76 6.69
CA SER A 160 6.38 -25.35 6.30
C SER A 160 5.28 -25.09 5.27
N GLU A 161 4.91 -26.11 4.50
CA GLU A 161 3.87 -26.02 3.47
C GLU A 161 2.47 -26.26 4.05
N ARG A 162 2.37 -26.69 5.32
CA ARG A 162 1.10 -27.04 5.94
C ARG A 162 0.35 -25.79 6.44
N PRO A 163 -0.92 -25.59 6.06
CA PRO A 163 -1.70 -24.43 6.49
C PRO A 163 -1.83 -24.30 8.01
N GLU A 164 -1.97 -25.42 8.73
CA GLU A 164 -2.04 -25.44 10.19
C GLU A 164 -0.74 -24.95 10.83
N PHE A 165 0.41 -25.31 10.26
CA PHE A 165 1.71 -24.84 10.72
C PHE A 165 1.89 -23.35 10.44
N GLN A 166 1.49 -22.89 9.25
CA GLN A 166 1.51 -21.47 8.90
C GLN A 166 0.64 -20.65 9.85
N ARG A 167 -0.56 -21.15 10.17
CA ARG A 167 -1.47 -20.51 11.13
C ARG A 167 -0.88 -20.49 12.54
N PHE A 168 -0.29 -21.60 12.98
CA PHE A 168 0.40 -21.67 14.26
C PHE A 168 1.55 -20.66 14.34
N CYS A 169 2.40 -20.58 13.30
CA CYS A 169 3.46 -19.57 13.25
C CYS A 169 2.91 -18.15 13.37
N PHE A 170 1.83 -17.86 12.64
CA PHE A 170 1.17 -16.56 12.66
C PHE A 170 0.67 -16.20 14.07
N ASP A 171 0.00 -17.12 14.75
CA ASP A 171 -0.60 -16.88 16.06
C ASP A 171 0.47 -16.76 17.19
N HIS A 172 1.70 -17.26 16.96
CA HIS A 172 2.74 -17.35 17.99
C HIS A 172 3.98 -16.45 17.78
N CYS A 173 4.28 -15.99 16.56
CA CYS A 173 5.59 -15.37 16.28
C CYS A 173 5.86 -14.06 17.04
N LEU A 174 4.83 -13.35 17.51
CA LEU A 174 4.98 -12.12 18.29
C LEU A 174 5.09 -12.36 19.80
N HIS A 175 4.79 -13.58 20.26
CA HIS A 175 4.55 -13.86 21.67
C HIS A 175 5.38 -15.02 22.21
N GLN A 176 6.03 -15.78 21.35
CA GLN A 176 6.85 -16.92 21.71
C GLN A 176 8.19 -16.88 21.01
N THR A 177 9.21 -17.40 21.69
CA THR A 177 10.44 -17.83 21.06
C THR A 177 10.22 -19.11 20.26
N VAL A 178 11.14 -19.41 19.33
CA VAL A 178 11.08 -20.66 18.56
C VAL A 178 11.16 -21.91 19.47
N ASP A 179 11.88 -21.81 20.59
CA ASP A 179 11.96 -22.89 21.58
C ASP A 179 10.62 -23.16 22.26
N GLU A 180 9.93 -22.11 22.71
CA GLU A 180 8.60 -22.22 23.33
C GLU A 180 7.58 -22.73 22.32
N ALA A 181 7.60 -22.20 21.10
CA ALA A 181 6.71 -22.59 20.02
C ALA A 181 6.89 -24.05 19.60
N ALA A 182 8.13 -24.55 19.58
CA ALA A 182 8.39 -25.96 19.30
C ALA A 182 7.80 -26.88 20.36
N VAL A 183 7.84 -26.50 21.63
CA VAL A 183 7.16 -27.24 22.70
C VAL A 183 5.64 -27.17 22.53
N SER A 184 5.10 -25.96 22.28
CA SER A 184 3.67 -25.75 22.07
C SER A 184 3.09 -26.53 20.89
N TRP A 185 3.84 -26.66 19.78
CA TRP A 185 3.44 -27.43 18.61
C TRP A 185 3.20 -28.91 18.92
N TRP A 186 4.04 -29.52 19.77
CA TRP A 186 3.84 -30.92 20.16
C TRP A 186 2.71 -31.12 21.17
N VAL A 187 2.43 -30.09 21.98
CA VAL A 187 1.37 -30.12 23.00
C VAL A 187 -0.02 -29.87 22.40
N SER A 188 -0.12 -29.06 21.34
CA SER A 188 -1.40 -28.75 20.67
C SER A 188 -2.06 -29.98 20.03
N GLY A 189 -1.35 -31.10 19.91
CA GLY A 189 -1.93 -32.37 19.46
C GLY A 189 -2.25 -32.40 17.97
N GLU A 190 -1.79 -31.43 17.18
CA GLU A 190 -1.87 -31.43 15.70
C GLU A 190 -0.86 -32.40 15.07
N THR A 191 -0.72 -33.56 15.72
CA THR A 191 0.02 -34.71 15.23
C THR A 191 -0.98 -35.75 14.76
N SER A 192 -1.39 -35.66 13.51
CA SER A 192 -1.61 -36.88 12.75
C SER A 192 -0.91 -36.78 11.40
N PRO A 193 -0.16 -37.84 11.03
CA PRO A 193 0.41 -37.97 9.69
C PRO A 193 -0.68 -38.07 8.61
#